data_AF-A0A0X1KI17-F1
#
_entry.id   AF-A0A0X1KI17-F1
#
_cell.length_a   1.000
_cell.length_b   1.000
_cell.length_c   1.000
_cell.angle_alpha   90.00
_cell.angle_beta   90.00
_cell.angle_gamma   90.00
#
_symmetry.space_group_name_H-M   'P 1'
#
loop_
_entity.id
_entity.type
_entity.pdbx_description
1 polymer ?
#
loop_
_entity_poly.entity_id
_entity_poly.type
_entity_poly.pdbx_seq_one_letter_code
_entity_poly.pdbx_strand_id
1 'polypeptide(L)' 'MDINAIIDQAYSLAQTHPYLGLAIILFLLSFLSKNKVLDYLLWFLAALALLKEFSLFGTLVEFLKGIPEMLKQIGGV' A
#
# COMPACT_ATOMS: atom_id res chain seq x y z
N MET A 1 -21.19 11.16 -16.07
CA MET A 1 -20.75 10.69 -14.75
C MET A 1 -20.34 11.94 -13.98
N ASP A 2 -21.08 12.29 -12.92
CA ASP A 2 -20.84 13.51 -12.15
C ASP A 2 -19.47 13.45 -11.47
N ILE A 3 -18.61 14.43 -11.76
CA ILE A 3 -17.31 14.60 -11.09
C ILE A 3 -17.50 14.62 -9.56
N ASN A 4 -18.61 15.19 -9.10
CA ASN A 4 -18.98 15.22 -7.70
C ASN A 4 -19.24 13.82 -7.11
N ALA A 5 -19.88 12.92 -7.87
CA ALA A 5 -20.11 11.55 -7.42
C ALA A 5 -18.80 10.75 -7.28
N ILE A 6 -17.79 11.06 -8.09
CA ILE A 6 -16.45 10.44 -7.98
C ILE A 6 -15.71 10.98 -6.74
N ILE A 7 -15.84 12.27 -6.46
CA ILE A 7 -15.24 12.90 -5.27
C ILE A 7 -15.90 12.38 -3.99
N ASP A 8 -17.23 12.26 -3.95
CA ASP A 8 -17.96 11.73 -2.79
C ASP A 8 -17.58 10.26 -2.51
N GLN A 9 -17.41 9.46 -3.57
CA GLN A 9 -16.90 8.09 -3.44
C GLN A 9 -15.47 8.07 -2.89
N ALA A 10 -14.56 8.87 -3.45
CA ALA A 10 -13.20 8.97 -2.96
C ALA A 10 -13.13 9.44 -1.50
N TYR A 11 -14.02 10.36 -1.10
CA TYR A 11 -14.13 10.87 0.27
C TYR A 11 -14.63 9.81 1.24
N SER A 12 -15.68 9.06 0.86
CA SER A 12 -16.19 7.94 1.66
C SER A 12 -15.16 6.81 1.81
N LEU A 13 -14.37 6.56 0.76
CA LEU A 13 -13.30 5.56 0.76
C LEU A 13 -12.15 6.01 1.66
N ALA A 14 -11.79 7.28 1.66
CA ALA A 14 -10.75 7.84 2.53
C ALA A 14 -11.16 7.88 4.01
N GLN A 15 -12.44 8.05 4.32
CA GLN A 15 -12.95 7.92 5.70
C GLN A 15 -12.94 6.46 6.18
N THR A 16 -13.25 5.53 5.29
CA THR A 16 -13.28 4.09 5.59
C THR A 16 -11.87 3.49 5.66
N HIS A 17 -10.97 3.97 4.79
CA HIS A 17 -9.61 3.50 4.63
C HIS A 17 -8.61 4.68 4.76
N PRO A 18 -8.37 5.16 5.98
CA PRO A 18 -7.58 6.37 6.22
C PRO A 18 -6.13 6.25 5.76
N TYR A 19 -5.51 5.06 5.85
CA TYR A 19 -4.13 4.84 5.39
C TYR A 19 -4.05 4.66 3.86
N LEU A 20 -5.12 4.19 3.19
CA LEU A 20 -5.20 4.23 1.72
C LEU A 20 -5.27 5.68 1.22
N GLY A 21 -6.09 6.52 1.86
CA GLY A 21 -6.14 7.95 1.55
C GLY A 21 -4.76 8.62 1.76
N LEU A 22 -4.09 8.30 2.87
CA LEU A 22 -2.73 8.77 3.16
C LEU A 22 -1.72 8.31 2.11
N ALA A 23 -1.78 7.05 1.67
CA ALA A 23 -0.92 6.52 0.62
C ALA A 23 -1.10 7.28 -0.69
N ILE A 24 -2.34 7.56 -1.10
CA ILE A 24 -2.65 8.32 -2.32
C ILE A 24 -2.07 9.74 -2.24
N ILE A 25 -2.21 10.41 -1.10
CA ILE A 25 -1.63 11.75 -0.88
C ILE A 25 -0.10 11.68 -0.98
N LEU A 26 0.54 10.69 -0.35
CA LEU A 26 1.98 10.50 -0.40
C LEU A 26 2.48 10.20 -1.83
N PHE A 27 1.72 9.44 -2.62
CA PHE A 27 1.99 9.22 -4.05
C PHE A 27 1.89 10.51 -4.86
N LEU A 28 0.86 11.32 -4.63
CA LEU A 28 0.70 12.62 -5.31
C LEU A 28 1.82 13.60 -4.94
N LEU A 29 2.23 13.61 -3.67
CA LEU A 29 3.36 14.43 -3.19
C LEU A 29 4.69 13.95 -3.75
N SER A 30 4.88 12.65 -3.90
CA SER A 30 6.05 12.08 -4.59
C SER A 30 6.04 12.54 -6.05
N PHE A 31 4.93 12.39 -6.78
CA PHE A 31 4.87 12.84 -8.17
C PHE A 31 5.17 14.34 -8.36
N LEU A 32 4.83 15.18 -7.37
CA LEU A 32 5.14 16.61 -7.37
C LEU A 32 6.57 16.93 -6.92
N SER A 33 7.22 16.00 -6.20
CA SER A 33 8.58 16.15 -5.72
C SER A 33 9.57 16.09 -6.88
N LYS A 34 10.39 17.14 -7.03
CA LYS A 34 11.49 17.18 -8.00
C LYS A 34 12.79 16.56 -7.45
N ASN A 35 12.75 16.01 -6.24
CA ASN A 35 13.92 15.49 -5.55
C ASN A 35 13.80 13.96 -5.36
N LYS A 36 14.72 13.22 -5.97
CA LYS A 36 14.77 11.75 -5.93
C LYS A 36 14.84 11.18 -4.52
N VAL A 37 15.51 11.86 -3.59
CA VAL A 37 15.63 11.39 -2.20
C VAL A 37 14.28 11.48 -1.49
N LEU A 38 13.57 12.58 -1.70
CA LEU A 38 12.24 12.80 -1.12
C LEU A 38 11.22 11.84 -1.75
N ASP A 39 11.36 11.56 -3.05
CA ASP A 39 10.54 10.57 -3.76
C ASP A 39 10.63 9.20 -3.14
N TYR A 40 11.83 8.65 -2.95
CA TYR A 40 11.99 7.34 -2.33
C TYR A 40 11.39 7.27 -0.93
N LEU A 41 11.52 8.34 -0.15
CA LEU A 41 10.99 8.43 1.20
C LEU A 41 9.44 8.46 1.20
N LEU A 42 8.85 9.24 0.29
CA LEU A 42 7.41 9.35 0.12
C LEU A 42 6.80 8.05 -0.43
N TRP A 43 7.46 7.40 -1.40
CA TRP A 43 7.08 6.09 -1.90
C TRP A 43 7.14 5.01 -0.81
N PHE A 44 8.19 5.02 0.01
CA PHE A 44 8.33 4.07 1.11
C PHE A 44 7.23 4.26 2.17
N LEU A 45 6.93 5.52 2.51
CA LEU A 45 5.85 5.86 3.42
C LEU A 45 4.47 5.49 2.84
N ALA A 46 4.26 5.69 1.53
CA ALA A 46 3.03 5.28 0.86
C ALA A 46 2.85 3.75 0.86
N ALA A 47 3.91 3.00 0.59
CA ALA A 47 3.91 1.54 0.66
C ALA A 47 3.62 1.03 2.08
N LEU A 48 4.19 1.66 3.11
CA LEU A 48 3.90 1.36 4.51
C LEU A 48 2.44 1.64 4.88
N ALA A 49 1.88 2.75 4.39
CA ALA A 49 0.48 3.10 4.61
C ALA A 49 -0.47 2.07 3.95
N LEU A 50 -0.15 1.60 2.74
CA LEU A 50 -0.89 0.52 2.08
C LEU A 50 -0.77 -0.81 2.85
N LEU A 51 0.43 -1.19 3.27
CA LEU A 51 0.65 -2.40 4.07
C LEU A 51 -0.16 -2.39 5.37
N LYS A 52 -0.29 -1.22 5.99
CA LYS A 52 -1.08 -1.02 7.21
C LYS A 52 -2.58 -1.09 6.93
N GLU A 53 -3.05 -0.43 5.88
CA GLU A 53 -4.47 -0.39 5.54
C GLU A 53 -5.05 -1.78 5.28
N PHE A 54 -4.38 -2.55 4.42
CA PHE A 54 -4.91 -3.83 4.00
C PHE A 54 -4.63 -4.95 5.00
N SER A 55 -4.03 -4.64 6.16
CA SER A 55 -3.45 -5.64 7.09
C SER A 55 -2.61 -6.70 6.38
N LEU A 56 -2.10 -6.39 5.18
CA LEU A 56 -1.33 -7.30 4.34
C LEU A 56 -0.02 -7.66 5.03
N PHE A 57 0.39 -6.94 6.07
CA PHE A 57 1.46 -7.40 6.94
C PHE A 57 1.18 -8.80 7.52
N GLY A 58 -0.06 -9.10 7.91
CA GLY A 58 -0.47 -10.44 8.35
C GLY A 58 -0.36 -11.46 7.22
N THR A 59 -0.94 -11.17 6.05
CA THR A 59 -0.90 -12.06 4.87
C THR A 59 0.50 -12.24 4.30
N LEU A 60 1.34 -11.22 4.36
CA LEU A 60 2.73 -11.22 3.90
C LEU A 60 3.61 -11.98 4.90
N VAL A 61 3.34 -11.86 6.21
CA VAL A 61 3.95 -12.71 7.24
C VAL A 61 3.49 -14.17 7.10
N GLU A 62 2.22 -14.43 6.81
CA GLU A 62 1.71 -15.78 6.52
C GLU A 62 2.32 -16.37 5.25
N PHE A 63 2.45 -15.56 4.19
CA PHE A 63 3.14 -15.95 2.96
C PHE A 63 4.61 -16.26 3.23
N LEU A 64 5.34 -15.38 3.95
CA LEU A 64 6.73 -15.61 4.35
C LEU A 64 6.89 -16.84 5.26
N LYS A 65 5.91 -17.12 6.12
CA LYS A 65 5.85 -18.36 6.93
C LYS A 65 5.56 -19.60 6.08
N GLY A 66 4.85 -19.44 4.96
CA GLY A 66 4.62 -20.50 3.97
C GLY A 66 5.85 -20.81 3.11
N ILE A 67 6.79 -19.86 2.94
CA ILE A 67 8.04 -20.08 2.18
C ILE A 67 8.84 -21.30 2.67
N PRO A 68 9.11 -21.51 3.98
CA PRO A 68 9.80 -22.71 4.42
C PRO A 68 9.02 -24.02 4.16
N GLU A 69 7.69 -24.00 4.11
CA GLU A 69 6.88 -25.16 3.69
C GLU A 69 6.97 -25.41 2.19
N MET A 70 6.94 -24.35 1.37
CA MET A 70 7.14 -24.45 -0.09
C MET A 70 8.56 -24.92 -0.44
N LEU A 71 9.57 -24.46 0.31
CA LEU A 71 10.95 -24.93 0.17
C LEU A 71 11.12 -26.40 0.60
N LYS A 72 10.36 -26.89 1.59
CA LYS A 72 10.32 -28.31 1.92
C LYS A 72 9.63 -29.15 0.84
N GLN A 73 8.62 -28.61 0.17
CA GLN A 73 7.96 -29.28 -0.96
C GLN A 73 8.84 -29.32 -2.21
N ILE A 74 9.69 -28.30 -2.43
CA ILE A 74 10.58 -28.22 -3.59
C ILE A 74 11.94 -28.90 -3.34
N GLY A 75 12.47 -28.84 -2.11
CA GLY A 75 13.69 -29.52 -1.67
C GLY A 75 13.45 -30.93 -1.11
N GLY A 76 12.25 -31.48 -1.30
CA GLY A 76 11.86 -32.84 -0.95
C GLY A 76 12.23 -33.89 -2.02
N VAL A 77 13.32 -33.64 -2.75
CA VAL A 77 14.13 -34.62 -3.49
C VAL A 77 15.56 -34.49 -3.00
#